data_AF-A0A015IQM8-F1
#
_entry.id   AF-A0A015IQM8-F1
#
_cell.length_a   1.000
_cell.length_b   1.000
_cell.length_c   1.000
_cell.angle_alpha   90.00
_cell.angle_beta   90.00
_cell.angle_gamma   90.00
#
_symmetry.space_group_name_H-M   'P 1'
#
loop_
_entity.id
_entity.type
_entity.pdbx_description
1 polymer ?
#
loop_
_entity_poly.entity_id
_entity_poly.type
_entity_poly.pdbx_seq_one_letter_code
_entity_poly.pdbx_strand_id
1 'polypeptide(L)'
;MSLCELNKNGVKIPAVGLDNIYGDNEILLSKVLKDRRNEVFLCSKFGIVIEPNGEFKGISGTPEYVHQACENSLKRLGVDYIDLYYQHRVKKLFKTLRRAYKVHPIAAVQFEYSPWTLDIETNGIMEACRELGVTIVAYSPLGLGFLTGNYKSIDDFESDDYEFRRLIPRFQGENFNKNLEIVHKFNEFAEKEGVTSGQLCLAWVLAQGDNMVVIASTGKIKHLEENVEAVKVNLSSAEELSEIRKIINSIEIIGNRYNDDYMKMLGL
;
A
#
# COMPACT_ATOMS: atom_id res chain seq x y z
N MET A 1 -13.26 5.49 -3.41
CA MET A 1 -11.85 5.01 -3.38
C MET A 1 -11.16 5.59 -4.59
N SER A 2 -10.35 6.62 -4.40
CA SER A 2 -9.41 7.11 -5.41
C SER A 2 -8.03 6.61 -5.01
N LEU A 3 -7.39 5.83 -5.87
CA LEU A 3 -6.01 5.38 -5.68
C LEU A 3 -5.13 6.23 -6.59
N CYS A 4 -4.06 6.81 -6.04
CA CYS A 4 -3.03 7.42 -6.84
C CYS A 4 -1.82 6.49 -6.88
N GLU A 5 -1.33 6.19 -8.08
CA GLU A 5 -0.07 5.48 -8.28
C GLU A 5 1.03 6.48 -8.63
N LEU A 6 2.04 6.54 -7.77
CA LEU A 6 3.15 7.48 -7.88
C LEU A 6 4.44 6.73 -8.17
N ASN A 7 5.29 7.27 -9.05
CA ASN A 7 6.69 6.88 -9.18
C ASN A 7 7.58 8.12 -9.36
N LYS A 8 8.90 7.96 -9.35
CA LYS A 8 9.87 9.06 -9.52
C LYS A 8 9.71 9.85 -10.83
N ASN A 9 9.10 9.27 -11.86
CA ASN A 9 8.86 9.92 -13.16
C ASN A 9 7.46 10.58 -13.22
N GLY A 10 6.76 10.71 -12.10
CA GLY A 10 5.45 11.34 -11.99
C GLY A 10 4.29 10.35 -11.88
N VAL A 11 3.07 10.89 -11.91
CA VAL A 11 1.83 10.10 -11.97
C VAL A 11 1.76 9.46 -13.34
N LYS A 12 1.94 8.15 -13.43
CA LYS A 12 1.89 7.50 -14.74
C LYS A 12 0.44 7.38 -15.23
N ILE A 13 -0.48 6.86 -14.44
CA ILE A 13 -1.87 6.56 -14.85
C ILE A 13 -2.72 6.48 -13.56
N PRO A 14 -4.04 6.80 -13.54
CA PRO A 14 -4.92 6.42 -12.44
C PRO A 14 -4.98 4.89 -12.33
N ALA A 15 -4.00 4.27 -11.69
CA ALA A 15 -4.05 2.85 -11.39
C ALA A 15 -4.99 2.67 -10.21
N VAL A 16 -6.08 1.91 -10.43
CA VAL A 16 -6.98 1.56 -9.35
C VAL A 16 -6.74 0.10 -8.98
N GLY A 17 -6.04 -0.08 -7.88
CA GLY A 17 -5.80 -1.37 -7.24
C GLY A 17 -6.88 -1.58 -6.20
N LEU A 18 -7.75 -2.56 -6.43
CA LEU A 18 -8.83 -2.87 -5.51
C LEU A 18 -8.40 -3.95 -4.54
N ASP A 19 -8.47 -3.68 -3.25
CA ASP A 19 -8.82 -4.73 -2.32
C ASP A 19 -10.33 -4.82 -2.37
N ASN A 20 -10.85 -5.82 -3.07
CA ASN A 20 -12.24 -6.13 -2.89
C ASN A 20 -12.51 -7.61 -2.85
N ILE A 21 -12.61 -8.05 -1.61
CA ILE A 21 -13.07 -9.35 -1.21
C ILE A 21 -14.47 -9.67 -1.79
N TYR A 22 -15.31 -8.64 -2.06
CA TYR A 22 -16.71 -8.77 -2.44
C TYR A 22 -17.07 -8.31 -3.87
N GLY A 23 -16.14 -7.70 -4.61
CA GLY A 23 -16.37 -7.25 -6.00
C GLY A 23 -17.08 -5.90 -6.21
N ASP A 24 -17.79 -5.33 -5.24
CA ASP A 24 -18.35 -3.95 -5.23
C ASP A 24 -17.49 -2.83 -5.87
N ASN A 25 -16.24 -2.64 -5.44
CA ASN A 25 -15.29 -1.72 -6.05
C ASN A 25 -15.02 -2.00 -7.55
N GLU A 26 -14.97 -3.26 -7.99
CA GLU A 26 -14.79 -3.59 -9.41
C GLU A 26 -16.04 -3.15 -10.19
N ILE A 27 -17.22 -3.33 -9.61
CA ILE A 27 -18.50 -2.86 -10.13
C ILE A 27 -18.58 -1.32 -10.12
N LEU A 28 -18.00 -0.66 -9.12
CA LEU A 28 -17.93 0.80 -9.08
C LEU A 28 -17.03 1.34 -10.20
N LEU A 29 -15.87 0.71 -10.41
CA LEU A 29 -14.93 1.08 -11.47
C LEU A 29 -15.46 0.81 -12.86
N SER A 30 -16.25 -0.25 -13.06
CA SER A 30 -16.80 -0.56 -14.39
C SER A 30 -17.58 0.61 -15.00
N LYS A 31 -18.23 1.42 -14.15
CA LYS A 31 -18.95 2.63 -14.57
C LYS A 31 -18.04 3.67 -15.25
N VAL A 32 -16.78 3.77 -14.83
CA VAL A 32 -15.80 4.69 -15.42
C VAL A 32 -15.04 4.01 -16.56
N LEU A 33 -14.67 2.73 -16.38
CA LEU A 33 -13.89 1.96 -17.35
C LEU A 33 -14.62 1.78 -18.67
N LYS A 34 -15.96 1.71 -18.65
CA LYS A 34 -16.79 1.58 -19.85
C LYS A 34 -16.42 2.59 -20.95
N ASP A 35 -16.14 3.84 -20.56
CA ASP A 35 -15.88 4.93 -21.50
C ASP A 35 -14.40 5.33 -21.57
N ARG A 36 -13.58 4.90 -20.59
CA ARG A 36 -12.19 5.37 -20.41
C ARG A 36 -11.17 4.26 -20.20
N ARG A 37 -11.46 3.02 -20.63
CA ARG A 37 -10.58 1.86 -20.41
C ARG A 37 -9.13 2.08 -20.86
N ASN A 38 -8.94 2.75 -22.01
CA ASN A 38 -7.63 2.99 -22.60
C ASN A 38 -6.80 4.05 -21.86
N GLU A 39 -7.40 4.77 -20.91
CA GLU A 39 -6.74 5.80 -20.10
C GLU A 39 -6.32 5.30 -18.71
N VAL A 40 -6.59 4.02 -18.41
CA VAL A 40 -6.44 3.44 -17.07
C VAL A 40 -5.53 2.21 -17.13
N PHE A 41 -4.57 2.15 -16.21
CA PHE A 41 -3.74 0.98 -15.97
C PHE A 41 -4.41 0.18 -14.86
N LEU A 42 -5.09 -0.89 -15.23
CA LEU A 42 -6.00 -1.59 -14.35
C LEU A 42 -5.27 -2.70 -13.57
N CYS A 43 -5.27 -2.56 -12.26
CA CYS A 43 -4.71 -3.53 -11.34
C CYS A 43 -5.83 -4.27 -10.58
N SER A 44 -5.88 -5.60 -10.66
CA SER A 44 -6.78 -6.40 -9.80
C SER A 44 -6.04 -7.57 -9.17
N LYS A 45 -6.70 -8.29 -8.26
CA LYS A 45 -6.07 -9.34 -7.45
C LYS A 45 -7.02 -10.51 -7.25
N PHE A 46 -6.45 -11.70 -7.06
CA PHE A 46 -7.18 -12.90 -6.65
C PHE A 46 -6.52 -13.59 -5.46
N GLY A 47 -7.22 -14.58 -4.92
CA GLY A 47 -6.60 -15.58 -4.04
C GLY A 47 -7.17 -15.62 -2.64
N ILE A 48 -7.91 -14.59 -2.21
CA ILE A 48 -8.76 -14.66 -1.02
C ILE A 48 -10.10 -15.27 -1.44
N VAL A 49 -10.48 -16.39 -0.83
CA VAL A 49 -11.74 -17.09 -1.13
C VAL A 49 -12.77 -16.73 -0.08
N ILE A 50 -13.84 -16.05 -0.50
CA ILE A 50 -14.96 -15.67 0.35
C ILE A 50 -16.26 -16.15 -0.29
N GLU A 51 -17.14 -16.73 0.52
CA GLU A 51 -18.46 -17.16 0.10
C GLU A 51 -19.43 -15.97 -0.05
N PRO A 52 -20.56 -16.12 -0.78
CA PRO A 52 -21.56 -15.06 -0.90
C PRO A 52 -22.14 -14.53 0.42
N ASN A 53 -22.06 -15.33 1.50
CA ASN A 53 -22.50 -14.93 2.84
C ASN A 53 -21.43 -14.14 3.64
N GLY A 54 -20.26 -13.86 3.05
CA GLY A 54 -19.15 -13.18 3.70
C GLY A 54 -18.18 -14.06 4.50
N GLU A 55 -18.38 -15.37 4.49
CA GLU A 55 -17.50 -16.29 5.19
C GLU A 55 -16.15 -16.44 4.45
N PHE A 56 -15.05 -16.21 5.16
CA PHE A 56 -13.70 -16.49 4.66
C PHE A 56 -13.42 -17.99 4.62
N LYS A 57 -13.15 -18.54 3.43
CA LYS A 57 -12.83 -19.96 3.21
C LYS A 57 -11.34 -20.25 3.07
N GLY A 58 -10.49 -19.23 3.07
CA GLY A 58 -9.04 -19.38 3.00
C GLY A 58 -8.42 -18.70 1.80
N ILE A 59 -7.21 -19.17 1.46
CA ILE A 59 -6.42 -18.65 0.34
C ILE A 59 -6.26 -19.74 -0.71
N SER A 60 -6.56 -19.43 -1.98
CA SER A 60 -6.39 -20.36 -3.10
C SER A 60 -5.54 -19.76 -4.22
N GLY A 61 -4.58 -20.54 -4.70
CA GLY A 61 -3.78 -20.25 -5.90
C GLY A 61 -3.79 -21.42 -6.89
N THR A 62 -4.82 -22.27 -6.84
CA THR A 62 -4.94 -23.37 -7.81
C THR A 62 -5.21 -22.81 -9.21
N PRO A 63 -4.70 -23.44 -10.28
CA PRO A 63 -4.94 -22.97 -11.64
C PRO A 63 -6.43 -22.74 -11.94
N GLU A 64 -7.29 -23.67 -11.51
CA GLU A 64 -8.74 -23.58 -11.73
C GLU A 64 -9.33 -22.34 -11.07
N TYR A 65 -8.92 -22.04 -9.83
CA TYR A 65 -9.40 -20.86 -9.12
C TYR A 65 -8.84 -19.57 -9.70
N VAL A 66 -7.59 -19.56 -10.16
CA VAL A 66 -6.97 -18.40 -10.83
C VAL A 66 -7.79 -18.01 -12.06
N HIS A 67 -8.12 -18.99 -12.92
CA HIS A 67 -8.94 -18.78 -14.10
C HIS A 67 -10.33 -18.28 -13.72
N GLN A 68 -11.02 -18.97 -12.81
CA GLN A 68 -12.36 -18.58 -12.38
C GLN A 68 -12.41 -17.16 -11.78
N ALA A 69 -11.42 -16.79 -10.97
CA ALA A 69 -11.33 -15.47 -10.38
C ALA A 69 -11.09 -14.39 -11.44
N CYS A 70 -10.23 -14.67 -12.42
CA CYS A 70 -9.93 -13.74 -13.53
C CYS A 70 -11.18 -13.44 -14.35
N GLU A 71 -11.90 -14.50 -14.79
CA GLU A 71 -13.16 -14.36 -15.54
C GLU A 71 -14.21 -13.55 -14.76
N ASN A 72 -14.31 -13.82 -13.46
CA ASN A 72 -15.24 -13.08 -12.59
C ASN A 72 -14.86 -11.59 -12.47
N SER A 73 -13.57 -11.28 -12.35
CA SER A 73 -13.08 -9.90 -12.32
C SER A 73 -13.33 -9.19 -13.65
N LEU A 74 -12.98 -9.79 -14.78
CA LEU A 74 -13.25 -9.24 -16.12
C LEU A 74 -14.74 -8.92 -16.31
N LYS A 75 -15.63 -9.85 -15.91
CA LYS A 75 -17.07 -9.66 -15.98
C LYS A 75 -17.57 -8.51 -15.08
N ARG A 76 -17.09 -8.40 -13.83
CA ARG A 76 -17.49 -7.31 -12.92
C ARG A 76 -16.98 -5.95 -13.37
N LEU A 77 -15.75 -5.91 -13.90
CA LEU A 77 -15.10 -4.72 -14.43
C LEU A 77 -15.69 -4.30 -15.79
N GLY A 78 -16.29 -5.22 -16.54
CA GLY A 78 -16.82 -4.97 -17.87
C GLY A 78 -15.72 -4.68 -18.90
N VAL A 79 -14.60 -5.40 -18.82
CA VAL A 79 -13.40 -5.18 -19.65
C VAL A 79 -12.88 -6.51 -20.20
N ASP A 80 -12.13 -6.45 -21.31
CA ASP A 80 -11.57 -7.65 -21.94
C ASP A 80 -10.18 -8.04 -21.41
N TYR A 81 -9.51 -7.14 -20.67
CA TYR A 81 -8.18 -7.40 -20.10
C TYR A 81 -7.89 -6.57 -18.85
N ILE A 82 -6.97 -7.08 -18.01
CA ILE A 82 -6.41 -6.45 -16.81
C ILE A 82 -4.91 -6.24 -17.05
N ASP A 83 -4.38 -5.05 -16.79
CA ASP A 83 -2.98 -4.72 -17.09
C ASP A 83 -2.01 -5.40 -16.13
N LEU A 84 -2.39 -5.53 -14.85
CA LEU A 84 -1.61 -6.20 -13.82
C LEU A 84 -2.50 -6.98 -12.86
N TYR A 85 -2.27 -8.29 -12.77
CA TYR A 85 -3.10 -9.19 -11.97
C TYR A 85 -2.28 -9.90 -10.89
N TYR A 86 -2.61 -9.63 -9.63
CA TYR A 86 -1.85 -10.11 -8.48
C TYR A 86 -2.44 -11.39 -7.89
N GLN A 87 -1.58 -12.31 -7.46
CA GLN A 87 -1.95 -13.22 -6.38
C GLN A 87 -1.84 -12.47 -5.04
N HIS A 88 -2.98 -12.17 -4.42
CA HIS A 88 -3.10 -11.30 -3.26
C HIS A 88 -2.35 -11.84 -2.03
N ARG A 89 -2.44 -13.15 -1.78
CA ARG A 89 -1.79 -13.78 -0.63
C ARG A 89 -1.01 -15.01 -1.05
N VAL A 90 0.23 -15.08 -0.55
CA VAL A 90 1.16 -16.17 -0.85
C VAL A 90 1.91 -16.54 0.42
N LYS A 91 1.98 -17.83 0.73
CA LYS A 91 2.79 -18.33 1.84
C LYS A 91 4.28 -18.21 1.49
N LYS A 92 5.10 -17.77 2.46
CA LYS A 92 6.57 -17.68 2.34
C LYS A 92 7.01 -16.86 1.11
N LEU A 93 6.52 -15.62 1.02
CA LEU A 93 6.66 -14.74 -0.15
C LEU A 93 8.08 -14.72 -0.75
N PHE A 94 9.13 -14.59 0.08
CA PHE A 94 10.52 -14.54 -0.38
C PHE A 94 10.91 -15.78 -1.20
N LYS A 95 10.61 -16.97 -0.68
CA LYS A 95 10.87 -18.24 -1.39
C LYS A 95 9.99 -18.37 -2.64
N THR A 96 8.79 -17.80 -2.60
CA THR A 96 7.84 -17.91 -3.71
C THR A 96 8.17 -16.97 -4.86
N LEU A 97 8.65 -15.75 -4.60
CA LEU A 97 8.99 -14.78 -5.66
C LEU A 97 9.98 -15.36 -6.67
N ARG A 98 11.13 -15.86 -6.19
CA ARG A 98 12.17 -16.44 -7.08
C ARG A 98 11.68 -17.68 -7.83
N ARG A 99 10.78 -18.47 -7.23
CA ARG A 99 10.20 -19.65 -7.88
C ARG A 99 9.21 -19.26 -8.98
N ALA A 100 8.34 -18.28 -8.70
CA ALA A 100 7.38 -17.78 -9.66
C ALA A 100 8.09 -17.10 -10.85
N TYR A 101 9.13 -16.31 -10.57
CA TYR A 101 9.93 -15.62 -11.59
C TYR A 101 10.59 -16.57 -12.60
N LYS A 102 10.97 -17.79 -12.18
CA LYS A 102 11.51 -18.83 -13.08
C LYS A 102 10.49 -19.37 -14.06
N VAL A 103 9.19 -19.26 -13.77
CA VAL A 103 8.10 -19.73 -14.64
C VAL A 103 7.67 -18.60 -15.57
N HIS A 104 7.48 -17.40 -15.03
CA HIS A 104 7.12 -16.21 -15.79
C HIS A 104 7.67 -14.96 -15.08
N PRO A 105 8.20 -13.96 -15.80
CA PRO A 105 8.64 -12.71 -15.20
C PRO A 105 7.56 -12.08 -14.32
N ILE A 106 7.88 -11.80 -13.06
CA ILE A 106 6.95 -11.13 -12.14
C ILE A 106 7.14 -9.63 -12.28
N ALA A 107 6.11 -8.92 -12.73
CA ALA A 107 6.20 -7.48 -12.97
C ALA A 107 6.29 -6.66 -11.66
N ALA A 108 5.54 -7.06 -10.63
CA ALA A 108 5.44 -6.31 -9.39
C ALA A 108 5.18 -7.18 -8.16
N VAL A 109 5.68 -6.72 -7.01
CA VAL A 109 5.33 -7.20 -5.67
C VAL A 109 4.72 -6.05 -4.89
N GLN A 110 3.50 -6.24 -4.42
CA GLN A 110 2.86 -5.30 -3.51
C GLN A 110 3.18 -5.68 -2.06
N PHE A 111 3.73 -4.74 -1.28
CA PHE A 111 4.12 -4.97 0.11
C PHE A 111 3.95 -3.69 0.94
N GLU A 112 3.75 -3.81 2.26
CA GLU A 112 3.61 -2.61 3.11
C GLU A 112 4.96 -1.96 3.28
N TYR A 113 5.04 -0.66 3.06
CA TYR A 113 6.28 0.05 3.27
C TYR A 113 6.06 1.54 3.54
N SER A 114 6.62 2.01 4.64
CA SER A 114 6.56 3.41 5.09
C SER A 114 7.68 3.67 6.10
N PRO A 115 7.95 4.93 6.47
CA PRO A 115 8.78 5.25 7.64
C PRO A 115 8.35 4.55 8.93
N TRP A 116 7.10 4.09 9.01
CA TRP A 116 6.52 3.42 10.18
C TRP A 116 6.58 1.90 10.11
N THR A 117 6.92 1.31 8.95
CA THR A 117 6.98 -0.14 8.76
C THR A 117 8.01 -0.50 7.70
N LEU A 118 9.09 -1.14 8.17
CA LEU A 118 10.32 -1.37 7.40
C LEU A 118 10.61 -2.85 7.15
N ASP A 119 9.69 -3.76 7.45
CA ASP A 119 9.92 -5.22 7.43
C ASP A 119 10.45 -5.73 6.07
N ILE A 120 10.05 -5.08 4.97
CA ILE A 120 10.50 -5.41 3.61
C ILE A 120 12.01 -5.26 3.42
N GLU A 121 12.65 -4.39 4.20
CA GLU A 121 14.08 -4.11 4.11
C GLU A 121 14.93 -5.26 4.68
N THR A 122 14.39 -6.02 5.64
CA THR A 122 15.14 -7.06 6.37
C THR A 122 14.68 -8.48 6.05
N ASN A 123 13.48 -8.65 5.50
CA ASN A 123 12.92 -9.97 5.18
C ASN A 123 13.37 -10.55 3.83
N GLY A 124 14.27 -9.87 3.12
CA GLY A 124 14.84 -10.28 1.83
C GLY A 124 13.98 -9.99 0.59
N ILE A 125 12.75 -9.46 0.75
CA ILE A 125 11.87 -9.12 -0.38
C ILE A 125 12.43 -7.96 -1.20
N MET A 126 12.84 -6.87 -0.53
CA MET A 126 13.36 -5.69 -1.23
C MET A 126 14.61 -6.03 -2.04
N GLU A 127 15.54 -6.78 -1.45
CA GLU A 127 16.75 -7.26 -2.11
C GLU A 127 16.42 -8.15 -3.32
N ALA A 128 15.54 -9.15 -3.14
CA ALA A 128 15.13 -10.03 -4.25
C ALA A 128 14.45 -9.26 -5.39
N CYS A 129 13.64 -8.23 -5.08
CA CYS A 129 13.03 -7.40 -6.11
C CYS A 129 14.06 -6.59 -6.89
N ARG A 130 15.06 -6.01 -6.20
CA ARG A 130 16.17 -5.29 -6.85
C ARG A 130 16.98 -6.21 -7.77
N GLU A 131 17.36 -7.39 -7.29
CA GLU A 131 18.12 -8.36 -8.10
C GLU A 131 17.36 -8.83 -9.36
N LEU A 132 16.05 -9.04 -9.24
CA LEU A 132 15.22 -9.55 -10.33
C LEU A 132 14.68 -8.45 -11.25
N GLY A 133 14.86 -7.17 -10.92
CA GLY A 133 14.25 -6.05 -11.64
C GLY A 133 12.72 -5.97 -11.46
N VAL A 134 12.20 -6.45 -10.33
CA VAL A 134 10.77 -6.45 -10.01
C VAL A 134 10.38 -5.13 -9.34
N THR A 135 9.27 -4.52 -9.77
CA THR A 135 8.73 -3.32 -9.15
C THR A 135 8.17 -3.61 -7.76
N ILE A 136 8.50 -2.76 -6.78
CA ILE A 136 7.88 -2.79 -5.46
C ILE A 136 6.76 -1.76 -5.43
N VAL A 137 5.53 -2.24 -5.20
CA VAL A 137 4.34 -1.40 -5.03
C VAL A 137 4.07 -1.27 -3.53
N ALA A 138 4.51 -0.16 -2.95
CA ALA A 138 4.34 0.15 -1.54
C ALA A 138 2.89 0.54 -1.23
N TYR A 139 2.23 -0.23 -0.36
CA TYR A 139 0.91 0.11 0.18
C TYR A 139 1.00 0.60 1.63
N SER A 140 -0.06 1.27 2.09
CA SER A 140 -0.12 1.98 3.37
C SER A 140 1.09 2.91 3.62
N PRO A 141 1.54 3.68 2.61
CA PRO A 141 2.76 4.50 2.74
C PRO A 141 2.62 5.60 3.80
N LEU A 142 1.39 5.98 4.14
CA LEU A 142 1.05 6.98 5.15
C LEU A 142 0.68 6.38 6.51
N GLY A 143 0.87 5.07 6.71
CA GLY A 143 0.57 4.42 7.99
C GLY A 143 -0.91 4.52 8.38
N LEU A 144 -1.82 4.25 7.44
CA LEU A 144 -3.27 4.47 7.61
C LEU A 144 -3.62 5.94 7.95
N GLY A 145 -2.83 6.90 7.49
CA GLY A 145 -3.01 8.32 7.76
C GLY A 145 -2.28 8.81 9.00
N PHE A 146 -1.73 7.92 9.85
CA PHE A 146 -1.02 8.31 11.06
C PHE A 146 0.15 9.25 10.79
N LEU A 147 0.92 8.98 9.73
CA LEU A 147 2.09 9.77 9.35
C LEU A 147 1.74 11.15 8.75
N THR A 148 0.46 11.43 8.51
CA THR A 148 0.03 12.76 8.02
C THR A 148 0.04 13.81 9.12
N GLY A 149 0.07 13.38 10.38
CA GLY A 149 0.03 14.28 11.54
C GLY A 149 -1.35 14.84 11.88
N ASN A 150 -2.40 14.38 11.18
CA ASN A 150 -3.78 14.81 11.42
C ASN A 150 -4.41 14.20 12.68
N TYR A 151 -3.89 13.08 13.19
CA TYR A 151 -4.38 12.45 14.42
C TYR A 151 -3.51 12.87 15.60
N LYS A 152 -4.13 13.45 16.62
CA LYS A 152 -3.53 13.82 17.92
C LYS A 152 -4.02 12.91 19.04
N SER A 153 -5.18 12.28 18.87
CA SER A 153 -5.69 11.23 19.74
C SER A 153 -6.48 10.19 18.95
N ILE A 154 -6.91 9.13 19.64
CA ILE A 154 -7.78 8.08 19.10
C ILE A 154 -9.18 8.61 18.72
N ASP A 155 -9.58 9.77 19.24
CA ASP A 155 -10.89 10.37 19.01
C ASP A 155 -10.92 11.19 17.70
N ASP A 156 -9.77 11.41 17.07
CA ASP A 156 -9.66 12.08 15.77
C ASP A 156 -9.93 11.14 14.57
N PHE A 157 -10.18 9.85 14.82
CA PHE A 157 -10.52 8.89 13.76
C PHE A 157 -11.94 9.12 13.24
N GLU A 158 -12.08 9.12 11.91
CA GLU A 158 -13.38 9.21 11.22
C GLU A 158 -14.28 8.02 11.61
N SER A 159 -15.60 8.25 11.60
CA SER A 159 -16.59 7.32 12.18
C SER A 159 -16.72 5.99 11.44
N ASP A 160 -16.40 5.93 10.15
CA ASP A 160 -16.52 4.76 9.29
C ASP A 160 -15.37 3.75 9.44
N ASP A 161 -14.17 4.22 9.79
CA ASP A 161 -13.00 3.38 10.11
C ASP A 161 -12.79 3.17 11.63
N TYR A 162 -13.60 3.82 12.45
CA TYR A 162 -13.38 3.99 13.89
C TYR A 162 -13.23 2.66 14.64
N GLU A 163 -14.12 1.70 14.38
CA GLU A 163 -14.10 0.41 15.08
C GLU A 163 -12.86 -0.42 14.73
N PHE A 164 -12.46 -0.43 13.45
CA PHE A 164 -11.27 -1.16 13.01
C PHE A 164 -9.98 -0.58 13.61
N ARG A 165 -9.84 0.75 13.61
CA ARG A 165 -8.64 1.42 14.13
C ARG A 165 -8.46 1.22 15.63
N ARG A 166 -9.55 1.07 16.39
CA ARG A 166 -9.51 0.74 17.82
C ARG A 166 -9.02 -0.67 18.13
N LEU A 167 -9.00 -1.57 17.13
CA LEU A 167 -8.44 -2.90 17.27
C LEU A 167 -6.94 -2.97 16.94
N ILE A 168 -6.36 -1.89 16.40
CA ILE A 168 -4.94 -1.84 16.02
C ILE A 168 -4.10 -1.46 17.24
N PRO A 169 -3.19 -2.34 17.72
CA PRO A 169 -2.38 -2.08 18.90
C PRO A 169 -1.53 -0.81 18.82
N ARG A 170 -1.01 -0.46 17.63
CA ARG A 170 -0.27 0.80 17.41
C ARG A 170 -1.07 2.06 17.71
N PHE A 171 -2.40 1.99 17.65
CA PHE A 171 -3.30 3.11 17.89
C PHE A 171 -3.84 3.18 19.32
N GLN A 172 -3.39 2.30 20.24
CA GLN A 172 -3.95 2.22 21.59
C GLN A 172 -3.03 2.86 22.64
N GLY A 173 -3.64 3.60 23.58
CA GLY A 173 -3.00 4.05 24.83
C GLY A 173 -1.58 4.60 24.67
N GLU A 174 -0.65 4.04 25.45
CA GLU A 174 0.77 4.43 25.43
C GLU A 174 1.44 4.19 24.08
N ASN A 175 0.99 3.18 23.31
CA ASN A 175 1.52 2.94 21.96
C ASN A 175 1.25 4.10 21.04
N PHE A 176 0.02 4.65 21.06
CA PHE A 176 -0.33 5.81 20.24
C PHE A 176 0.58 6.99 20.59
N ASN A 177 0.70 7.30 21.89
CA ASN A 177 1.49 8.43 22.38
C ASN A 177 2.97 8.29 22.04
N LYS A 178 3.55 7.09 22.19
CA LYS A 178 4.94 6.83 21.81
C LYS A 178 5.13 6.95 20.31
N ASN A 179 4.22 6.39 19.52
CA ASN A 179 4.31 6.43 18.07
C ASN A 179 4.15 7.86 17.51
N LEU A 180 3.49 8.80 18.21
CA LEU A 180 3.45 10.21 17.80
C LEU A 180 4.82 10.89 17.72
N GLU A 181 5.86 10.33 18.35
CA GLU A 181 7.22 10.88 18.25
C GLU A 181 7.71 10.95 16.80
N ILE A 182 7.41 9.93 15.97
CA ILE A 182 7.82 9.95 14.54
C ILE A 182 7.06 11.02 13.78
N VAL A 183 5.78 11.19 14.11
CA VAL A 183 4.92 12.21 13.50
C VAL A 183 5.45 13.60 13.81
N HIS A 184 5.81 13.88 15.06
CA HIS A 184 6.39 15.18 15.43
C HIS A 184 7.69 15.47 14.69
N LYS A 185 8.60 14.49 14.61
CA LYS A 185 9.87 14.66 13.90
C LYS A 185 9.71 14.82 12.39
N PHE A 186 8.77 14.09 11.79
CA PHE A 186 8.44 14.25 10.37
C PHE A 186 7.78 15.60 10.09
N ASN A 187 6.90 16.07 10.97
CA ASN A 187 6.30 17.40 10.86
C ASN A 187 7.36 18.50 10.93
N GLU A 188 8.27 18.45 11.91
CA GLU A 188 9.38 19.41 12.04
C GLU A 188 10.24 19.46 10.76
N PHE A 189 10.57 18.29 10.19
CA PHE A 189 11.33 18.21 8.94
C PHE A 189 10.53 18.73 7.74
N ALA A 190 9.26 18.33 7.62
CA ALA A 190 8.40 18.73 6.52
C ALA A 190 8.15 20.24 6.50
N GLU A 191 7.96 20.87 7.67
CA GLU A 191 7.81 22.32 7.82
C GLU A 191 9.06 23.07 7.34
N LYS A 192 10.26 22.58 7.67
CA LYS A 192 11.53 23.15 7.20
C LYS A 192 11.64 23.11 5.67
N GLU A 193 11.17 22.03 5.05
CA GLU A 193 11.20 21.83 3.59
C GLU A 193 9.97 22.43 2.87
N GLY A 194 9.01 23.01 3.60
CA GLY A 194 7.81 23.63 3.04
C GLY A 194 6.83 22.65 2.39
N VAL A 195 6.81 21.38 2.83
CA VAL A 195 5.92 20.32 2.34
C VAL A 195 5.04 19.77 3.46
N THR A 196 4.01 19.00 3.13
CA THR A 196 3.24 18.28 4.16
C THR A 196 3.98 17.01 4.60
N SER A 197 3.75 16.54 5.82
CA SER A 197 4.32 15.28 6.32
C SER A 197 3.89 14.09 5.46
N GLY A 198 2.66 14.11 4.93
CA GLY A 198 2.19 13.12 3.98
C GLY A 198 3.03 13.12 2.71
N GLN A 199 3.30 14.29 2.12
CA GLN A 199 4.16 14.42 0.96
C GLN A 199 5.60 13.97 1.24
N LEU A 200 6.17 14.34 2.40
CA LEU A 200 7.50 13.90 2.82
C LEU A 200 7.57 12.37 2.93
N CYS A 201 6.56 11.72 3.52
CA CYS A 201 6.51 10.25 3.61
C CYS A 201 6.44 9.59 2.24
N LEU A 202 5.56 10.06 1.35
CA LEU A 202 5.44 9.53 0.00
C LEU A 202 6.74 9.69 -0.79
N ALA A 203 7.35 10.88 -0.73
CA ALA A 203 8.63 11.18 -1.37
C ALA A 203 9.76 10.30 -0.83
N TRP A 204 9.83 10.10 0.49
CA TRP A 204 10.82 9.25 1.11
C TRP A 204 10.70 7.79 0.65
N VAL A 205 9.48 7.25 0.55
CA VAL A 205 9.25 5.88 0.05
C VAL A 205 9.69 5.75 -1.41
N LEU A 206 9.34 6.75 -2.25
CA LEU A 206 9.78 6.80 -3.64
C LEU A 206 11.30 6.87 -3.78
N ALA A 207 11.99 7.54 -2.86
CA ALA A 207 13.45 7.68 -2.89
C ALA A 207 14.22 6.37 -2.68
N GLN A 208 13.59 5.30 -2.15
CA GLN A 208 14.26 4.05 -1.77
C GLN A 208 14.70 3.17 -2.94
N GLY A 209 14.31 3.51 -4.17
CA GLY A 209 14.76 2.84 -5.38
C GLY A 209 14.00 3.30 -6.62
N ASP A 210 14.58 3.08 -7.80
CA ASP A 210 13.92 3.42 -9.07
C ASP A 210 12.80 2.44 -9.44
N ASN A 211 12.82 1.26 -8.82
CA ASN A 211 11.77 0.25 -8.91
C ASN A 211 10.66 0.45 -7.87
N MET A 212 10.55 1.64 -7.26
CA MET A 212 9.51 1.95 -6.28
C MET A 212 8.29 2.61 -6.94
N VAL A 213 7.13 2.09 -6.59
CA VAL A 213 5.82 2.65 -6.88
C VAL A 213 5.05 2.76 -5.57
N VAL A 214 4.30 3.84 -5.37
CA VAL A 214 3.50 4.05 -4.16
C VAL A 214 2.02 4.08 -4.53
N ILE A 215 1.21 3.35 -3.77
CA ILE A 215 -0.25 3.46 -3.84
C ILE A 215 -0.80 4.16 -2.61
N ALA A 216 -1.32 5.37 -2.81
CA ALA A 216 -1.93 6.17 -1.75
C ALA A 216 -3.43 6.32 -2.01
N SER A 217 -4.25 5.63 -1.21
CA SER A 217 -5.71 5.67 -1.31
C SER A 217 -6.31 6.83 -0.53
N THR A 218 -7.43 7.36 -1.03
CA THR A 218 -8.23 8.36 -0.31
C THR A 218 -9.69 8.36 -0.76
N GLY A 219 -10.58 8.80 0.13
CA GLY A 219 -11.98 9.11 -0.18
C GLY A 219 -12.22 10.58 -0.56
N LYS A 220 -11.25 11.47 -0.35
CA LYS A 220 -11.39 12.93 -0.51
C LYS A 220 -10.50 13.46 -1.64
N ILE A 221 -11.07 14.22 -2.58
CA ILE A 221 -10.35 14.78 -3.75
C ILE A 221 -9.15 15.64 -3.32
N LYS A 222 -9.31 16.49 -2.29
CA LYS A 222 -8.21 17.31 -1.76
C LYS A 222 -6.96 16.49 -1.41
N HIS A 223 -7.14 15.32 -0.78
CA HIS A 223 -6.01 14.46 -0.44
C HIS A 223 -5.44 13.72 -1.65
N LEU A 224 -6.26 13.47 -2.68
CA LEU A 224 -5.77 12.92 -3.94
C LEU A 224 -4.83 13.92 -4.61
N GLU A 225 -5.25 15.19 -4.70
CA GLU A 225 -4.44 16.29 -5.23
C GLU A 225 -3.15 16.45 -4.43
N GLU A 226 -3.23 16.47 -3.09
CA GLU A 226 -2.05 16.54 -2.21
C GLU A 226 -1.07 15.36 -2.44
N ASN A 227 -1.58 14.14 -2.55
CA ASN A 227 -0.77 12.95 -2.81
C ASN A 227 -0.08 13.02 -4.17
N VAL A 228 -0.78 13.50 -5.21
CA VAL A 228 -0.20 13.69 -6.56
C VAL A 228 0.99 14.64 -6.50
N GLU A 229 0.89 15.73 -5.76
CA GLU A 229 1.95 16.73 -5.63
C GLU A 229 3.21 16.19 -4.93
N ALA A 230 3.12 15.08 -4.20
CA ALA A 230 4.28 14.46 -3.55
C ALA A 230 5.38 14.04 -4.53
N VAL A 231 5.06 13.77 -5.81
CA VAL A 231 6.08 13.43 -6.83
C VAL A 231 7.00 14.60 -7.18
N LYS A 232 6.59 15.83 -6.82
CA LYS A 232 7.38 17.04 -7.03
C LYS A 232 8.36 17.30 -5.88
N VAL A 233 8.22 16.59 -4.77
CA VAL A 233 9.13 16.69 -3.63
C VAL A 233 10.40 15.91 -3.94
N ASN A 234 11.49 16.64 -4.17
CA ASN A 234 12.76 16.07 -4.60
C ASN A 234 13.73 15.89 -3.42
N LEU A 235 13.65 14.75 -2.74
CA LEU A 235 14.63 14.33 -1.72
C LEU A 235 15.91 13.82 -2.41
N SER A 236 16.66 14.73 -3.02
CA SER A 236 17.79 14.38 -3.89
C SER A 236 19.16 14.45 -3.23
N SER A 237 19.30 15.15 -2.10
CA SER A 237 20.56 15.13 -1.39
C SER A 237 20.70 13.85 -0.56
N ALA A 238 21.88 13.25 -0.61
CA ALA A 238 22.21 12.12 0.25
C ALA A 238 22.13 12.52 1.74
N GLU A 239 22.31 13.80 2.05
CA GLU A 239 22.21 14.36 3.40
C GLU A 239 20.77 14.34 3.93
N GLU A 240 19.79 14.84 3.17
CA GLU A 240 18.37 14.82 3.59
C GLU A 240 17.88 13.39 3.82
N LEU A 241 18.17 12.48 2.89
CA LEU A 241 17.81 11.07 3.04
C LEU A 241 18.48 10.43 4.26
N SER A 242 19.73 10.81 4.55
CA SER A 242 20.44 10.36 5.74
C SER A 242 19.81 10.91 7.02
N GLU A 243 19.38 12.17 7.04
CA GLU A 243 18.71 12.81 8.17
C GLU A 243 17.36 12.16 8.47
N ILE A 244 16.52 11.97 7.44
CA ILE A 244 15.24 11.27 7.58
C ILE A 244 15.47 9.83 8.07
N ARG A 245 16.49 9.13 7.54
CA ARG A 245 16.84 7.78 7.98
C ARG A 245 17.27 7.73 9.45
N LYS A 246 18.01 8.74 9.92
CA LYS A 246 18.38 8.86 11.34
C LYS A 246 17.15 9.06 12.23
N ILE A 247 16.20 9.90 11.80
CA ILE A 247 14.91 10.07 12.51
C ILE A 247 14.21 8.71 12.64
N ILE A 248 14.00 8.02 11.52
CA ILE A 248 13.33 6.72 11.47
C ILE A 248 14.01 5.72 12.42
N ASN A 249 15.34 5.59 12.35
CA ASN A 249 16.09 4.61 13.16
C ASN A 249 16.17 4.99 14.64
N SER A 250 15.91 6.25 15.00
CA SER A 250 15.96 6.73 16.39
C SER A 250 14.68 6.45 17.19
N ILE A 251 13.60 6.02 16.52
CA ILE A 251 12.28 5.88 17.12
C ILE A 251 11.84 4.43 17.02
N GLU A 252 11.65 3.80 18.17
CA GLU A 252 11.05 2.48 18.27
C GLU A 252 9.54 2.58 18.07
N ILE A 253 9.00 1.83 17.11
CA ILE A 253 7.56 1.73 16.87
C ILE A 253 7.00 0.61 17.74
N ILE A 254 6.06 0.95 18.61
CA ILE A 254 5.48 0.00 19.57
C ILE A 254 4.03 -0.36 19.23
N GLY A 255 3.67 -1.60 19.55
CA GLY A 255 2.40 -2.22 19.18
C GLY A 255 2.44 -2.93 17.83
N ASN A 256 1.73 -4.06 17.75
CA ASN A 256 1.56 -4.81 16.51
C ASN A 256 0.75 -4.02 15.48
N ARG A 257 1.03 -4.30 14.20
CA ARG A 257 0.32 -3.72 13.06
C ARG A 257 -1.18 -4.04 13.06
N TYR A 258 -1.53 -5.25 13.44
CA TYR A 258 -2.90 -5.70 13.65
C TYR A 258 -2.98 -6.48 14.96
N ASN A 259 -4.20 -6.79 15.40
CA ASN A 259 -4.37 -7.75 16.50
C ASN A 259 -3.87 -9.15 16.10
N ASP A 260 -3.63 -9.99 17.11
CA ASP A 260 -2.99 -11.29 16.90
C ASP A 260 -3.81 -12.23 15.99
N ASP A 261 -5.14 -12.17 16.08
CA ASP A 261 -6.03 -12.97 15.21
C ASP A 261 -5.86 -12.59 13.74
N TYR A 262 -5.79 -11.29 13.44
CA TYR A 262 -5.63 -10.81 12.08
C TYR A 262 -4.20 -11.04 11.56
N MET A 263 -3.18 -10.87 12.41
CA MET A 263 -1.79 -11.24 12.07
C MET A 263 -1.69 -12.72 11.70
N LYS A 264 -2.30 -13.61 12.50
CA LYS A 264 -2.38 -15.04 12.23
C LYS A 264 -3.10 -15.36 10.94
N MET A 265 -4.22 -14.67 10.64
CA MET A 265 -4.93 -14.81 9.36
C MET A 265 -4.04 -14.42 8.17
N LEU A 266 -3.21 -13.40 8.33
CA LEU A 266 -2.26 -12.94 7.30
C LEU A 266 -1.00 -13.81 7.21
N GLY A 267 -0.77 -14.71 8.17
CA GLY A 267 0.43 -15.55 8.25
C GLY A 267 1.68 -14.75 8.60
N LEU A 268 1.52 -13.69 9.40
CA LEU A 268 2.57 -12.83 9.96
C LEU A 268 2.77 -13.13 11.45
#